data_AF-A0A2V3J3S3-F1
#
_entry.id   AF-A0A2V3J3S3-F1
#
_cell.length_a   1.000
_cell.length_b   1.000
_cell.length_c   1.000
_cell.angle_alpha   90.00
_cell.angle_beta   90.00
_cell.angle_gamma   90.00
#
_symmetry.space_group_name_H-M   'P 1'
#
loop_
_entity.id
_entity.type
_entity.pdbx_description
1 polymer ?
#
loop_
_entity_poly.entity_id
_entity_poly.type
_entity_poly.pdbx_seq_one_letter_code
_entity_poly.pdbx_strand_id
1 'polypeptide(L)'
;MWPWNQTTQLNPVICALPNPSFKGAGRLVAARIDTDHPTGKGKVAITGRYTSKKDAFGIDAAYAIDDAHTIYASYGVTEEKLVALGIESGFTAFGKRSTFDLTYNPPKDSATLKAAVRQGKLKLTGIFSFDSLKKDTVKNHSERYEVDAKISGSESLKMSFDGKSRAAKVKLSRKLDPKNKLDAEYHHISAGSKAVVLTLKHAYNKAHTFSLGFNYGGKKCKVEWDCKTENGPWTVTTNFPFNASPLSGDLSIKRRFDF
;
A
#
# COMPACT_ATOMS: atom_id res chain seq x y z
N MET A 1 15.50 35.57 31.33
CA MET A 1 14.06 35.87 31.31
C MET A 1 13.71 36.39 29.93
N TRP A 2 12.77 35.76 29.24
CA TRP A 2 12.05 36.40 28.14
C TRP A 2 11.08 37.44 28.73
N PRO A 3 10.74 38.48 27.96
CA PRO A 3 9.32 38.67 27.70
C PRO A 3 9.00 38.88 26.21
N TRP A 4 7.74 38.56 25.92
CA TRP A 4 7.02 38.61 24.66
C TRP A 4 6.56 40.03 24.27
N ASN A 5 6.41 40.26 22.95
CA ASN A 5 5.28 40.91 22.24
C ASN A 5 5.69 41.10 20.75
N GLN A 6 5.16 40.36 19.76
CA GLN A 6 3.87 40.53 19.03
C GLN A 6 3.54 42.02 18.75
N THR A 7 3.28 42.49 17.53
CA THR A 7 2.33 41.96 16.52
C THR A 7 2.54 42.63 15.13
N THR A 8 2.44 41.84 14.06
CA THR A 8 1.89 42.08 12.70
C THR A 8 2.00 43.43 11.96
N GLN A 9 2.48 43.36 10.71
CA GLN A 9 1.73 43.85 9.53
C GLN A 9 1.91 42.92 8.32
N LEU A 10 0.82 42.75 7.57
CA LEU A 10 0.65 41.89 6.38
C LEU A 10 0.91 42.67 5.08
N ASN A 11 1.15 41.88 4.02
CA ASN A 11 1.00 42.14 2.58
C ASN A 11 2.19 42.79 1.83
N PRO A 12 2.28 42.59 0.50
CA PRO A 12 2.28 41.32 -0.24
C PRO A 12 3.42 41.34 -1.28
N VAL A 13 4.30 40.33 -1.33
CA VAL A 13 5.27 40.25 -2.44
C VAL A 13 4.84 39.15 -3.40
N ILE A 14 4.21 39.63 -4.46
CA ILE A 14 4.07 39.02 -5.77
C ILE A 14 5.44 38.44 -6.17
N CYS A 15 5.55 37.11 -6.19
CA CYS A 15 6.69 36.45 -6.83
C CYS A 15 6.43 36.44 -8.33
N ALA A 16 7.04 37.41 -9.01
CA ALA A 16 7.26 37.40 -10.44
C ALA A 16 8.03 36.13 -10.85
N LEU A 17 7.53 35.45 -11.88
CA LEU A 17 8.36 34.60 -12.75
C LEU A 17 9.19 35.53 -13.66
N PRO A 18 10.45 35.17 -13.97
CA PRO A 18 10.72 34.42 -15.21
C PRO A 18 11.80 33.33 -15.03
N ASN A 19 11.52 32.06 -15.37
CA ASN A 19 11.79 31.37 -16.66
C ASN A 19 13.27 30.92 -16.88
N PRO A 20 13.57 29.93 -17.73
CA PRO A 20 13.38 28.49 -17.56
C PRO A 20 14.70 27.70 -17.75
N SER A 21 15.08 26.80 -16.83
CA SER A 21 16.01 25.68 -17.13
C SER A 21 16.35 24.86 -15.88
N PHE A 22 15.36 24.25 -15.25
CA PHE A 22 15.65 23.18 -14.28
C PHE A 22 14.79 21.95 -14.56
N LYS A 23 15.34 21.06 -15.40
CA LYS A 23 14.89 19.68 -15.53
C LYS A 23 15.41 18.91 -14.31
N GLY A 24 14.54 18.65 -13.34
CA GLY A 24 14.93 17.87 -12.17
C GLY A 24 13.78 17.71 -11.17
N ALA A 25 12.64 17.20 -11.62
CA ALA A 25 11.47 16.98 -10.77
C ALA A 25 11.80 15.97 -9.65
N GLY A 26 11.85 16.47 -8.42
CA GLY A 26 11.82 15.68 -7.19
C GLY A 26 10.60 14.76 -7.18
N ARG A 27 10.84 13.46 -7.04
CA ARG A 27 9.82 12.41 -7.10
C ARG A 27 9.27 12.15 -5.71
N LEU A 28 8.10 12.70 -5.39
CA LEU A 28 7.28 12.20 -4.28
C LEU A 28 6.58 10.90 -4.73
N VAL A 29 6.91 9.80 -4.06
CA VAL A 29 6.46 8.43 -4.40
C VAL A 29 5.25 8.06 -3.56
N ALA A 30 4.13 7.77 -4.26
CA ALA A 30 2.98 6.98 -3.85
C ALA A 30 2.32 7.35 -2.50
N ALA A 31 1.27 8.18 -2.56
CA ALA A 31 0.21 8.15 -1.57
C ALA A 31 -0.64 6.90 -1.81
N ARG A 32 -0.56 5.96 -0.88
CA ARG A 32 -1.49 4.83 -0.73
C ARG A 32 -2.87 5.41 -0.39
N ILE A 33 -3.93 4.83 -0.94
CA ILE A 33 -5.31 5.10 -0.52
C ILE A 33 -5.51 4.42 0.84
N ASP A 34 -5.01 5.07 1.89
CA ASP A 34 -5.64 5.06 3.19
C ASP A 34 -6.24 6.47 3.29
N THR A 35 -7.52 6.62 2.96
CA THR A 35 -8.23 7.85 3.34
C THR A 35 -8.35 7.84 4.85
N ASP A 36 -7.29 8.27 5.54
CA ASP A 36 -7.34 8.73 6.93
C ASP A 36 -8.13 10.05 6.94
N HIS A 37 -9.42 9.95 6.64
CA HIS A 37 -10.37 11.03 6.77
C HIS A 37 -11.24 10.70 7.97
N PRO A 38 -10.80 11.02 9.21
CA PRO A 38 -11.71 11.21 10.31
C PRO A 38 -12.59 12.41 9.96
N THR A 39 -13.63 12.17 9.17
CA THR A 39 -14.71 13.13 8.94
C THR A 39 -15.72 12.91 10.05
N GLY A 40 -15.97 13.95 10.85
CA GLY A 40 -17.13 13.92 11.74
C GLY A 40 -18.42 13.82 10.92
N LYS A 41 -19.47 13.22 11.49
CA LYS A 41 -20.80 13.13 10.88
C LYS A 41 -21.22 14.44 10.20
N GLY A 42 -21.71 14.34 8.96
CA GLY A 42 -22.21 15.47 8.17
C GLY A 42 -21.12 16.35 7.56
N LYS A 43 -19.85 15.97 7.61
CA LYS A 43 -18.74 16.74 7.01
C LYS A 43 -18.29 16.13 5.69
N VAL A 44 -18.00 17.01 4.74
CA VAL A 44 -17.28 16.68 3.50
C VAL A 44 -15.79 16.93 3.72
N ALA A 45 -14.96 15.96 3.36
CA ALA A 45 -13.52 16.14 3.17
C ALA A 45 -13.22 16.14 1.67
N ILE A 46 -12.40 17.10 1.23
CA ILE A 46 -11.92 17.18 -0.15
C ILE A 46 -10.39 17.17 -0.10
N THR A 47 -9.78 16.28 -0.87
CA THR A 47 -8.33 16.06 -0.90
C THR A 47 -7.83 16.16 -2.34
N GLY A 48 -6.92 17.09 -2.60
CA GLY A 48 -6.20 17.15 -3.87
C GLY A 48 -5.07 16.13 -3.90
N ARG A 49 -4.88 15.46 -5.04
CA ARG A 49 -3.84 14.45 -5.26
C ARG A 49 -3.10 14.72 -6.57
N TYR A 50 -1.80 14.97 -6.47
CA TYR A 50 -0.92 15.04 -7.64
C TYR A 50 -0.09 13.77 -7.79
N THR A 51 -0.06 13.22 -9.01
CA THR A 51 0.72 12.05 -9.38
C THR A 51 1.80 12.43 -10.39
N SER A 52 3.00 12.74 -9.88
CA SER A 52 4.15 13.18 -10.69
C SER A 52 4.56 12.20 -11.81
N LYS A 53 4.38 10.89 -11.60
CA LYS A 53 4.71 9.87 -12.62
C LYS A 53 3.86 9.98 -13.89
N LYS A 54 2.63 10.47 -13.76
CA LYS A 54 1.67 10.62 -14.87
C LYS A 54 1.42 12.08 -15.21
N ASP A 55 2.06 12.99 -14.49
CA ASP A 55 1.74 14.41 -14.46
C ASP A 55 0.23 14.67 -14.36
N ALA A 56 -0.43 13.96 -13.45
CA ALA A 56 -1.89 13.95 -13.33
C ALA A 56 -2.34 14.49 -11.97
N PHE A 57 -3.28 15.42 -11.98
CA PHE A 57 -3.97 15.92 -10.81
C PHE A 57 -5.36 15.28 -10.69
N GLY A 58 -5.78 15.02 -9.45
CA GLY A 58 -7.11 14.51 -9.12
C GLY A 58 -7.61 15.07 -7.80
N ILE A 59 -8.90 14.95 -7.57
CA ILE A 59 -9.58 15.37 -6.35
C ILE A 59 -10.36 14.18 -5.82
N ASP A 60 -10.20 13.89 -4.54
CA ASP A 60 -11.02 12.94 -3.81
C ASP A 60 -11.99 13.72 -2.91
N ALA A 61 -13.25 13.33 -2.90
CA ALA A 61 -14.25 13.85 -1.96
C ALA A 61 -14.79 12.68 -1.15
N ALA A 62 -14.96 12.85 0.15
CA ALA A 62 -15.61 11.91 1.03
C ALA A 62 -16.62 12.64 1.91
N TYR A 63 -17.80 12.06 2.08
CA TYR A 63 -18.87 12.59 2.93
C TYR A 63 -19.31 11.51 3.91
N ALA A 64 -19.12 11.76 5.21
CA ALA A 64 -19.64 10.90 6.26
C ALA A 64 -21.12 11.23 6.48
N ILE A 65 -22.01 10.33 6.06
CA ILE A 65 -23.46 10.44 6.30
C ILE A 65 -23.72 10.36 7.81
N ASP A 66 -23.08 9.40 8.45
CA ASP A 66 -23.06 9.18 9.90
C ASP A 66 -21.75 8.48 10.32
N ASP A 67 -21.69 7.98 11.56
CA ASP A 67 -20.49 7.36 12.12
C ASP A 67 -20.13 6.00 11.45
N ALA A 68 -21.11 5.39 10.77
CA ALA A 68 -21.00 4.10 10.12
C ALA A 68 -20.84 4.24 8.60
N HIS A 69 -21.54 5.17 7.96
CA HIS A 69 -21.65 5.26 6.51
C HIS A 69 -20.90 6.45 5.92
N THR A 70 -20.07 6.19 4.91
CA THR A 70 -19.31 7.21 4.18
C THR A 70 -19.43 6.98 2.69
N ILE A 71 -19.77 8.02 1.93
CA ILE A 71 -19.76 8.00 0.47
C ILE A 71 -18.50 8.73 0.00
N TYR A 72 -17.85 8.25 -1.05
CA TYR A 72 -16.68 8.91 -1.59
C TYR A 72 -16.66 8.87 -3.11
N ALA A 73 -15.95 9.83 -3.70
CA ALA A 73 -15.76 9.98 -5.13
C ALA A 73 -14.34 10.44 -5.41
N SER A 74 -13.78 9.99 -6.52
CA SER A 74 -12.49 10.45 -7.03
C SER A 74 -12.67 10.95 -8.46
N TYR A 75 -12.19 12.15 -8.74
CA TYR A 75 -12.22 12.79 -10.05
C TYR A 75 -10.78 13.07 -10.52
N GLY A 76 -10.44 12.66 -11.74
CA GLY A 76 -9.17 13.00 -12.37
C GLY A 76 -9.33 14.35 -13.06
N VAL A 77 -8.72 15.40 -12.50
CA VAL A 77 -8.81 16.76 -13.05
C VAL A 77 -8.08 16.85 -14.38
N THR A 78 -6.86 16.30 -14.47
CA THR A 78 -6.11 16.29 -15.74
C THR A 78 -6.76 15.40 -16.80
N GLU A 79 -7.45 14.35 -16.38
CA GLU A 79 -8.11 13.40 -17.28
C GLU A 79 -9.59 13.76 -17.54
N GLU A 80 -10.06 14.85 -16.93
CA GLU A 80 -11.42 15.39 -16.95
C GLU A 80 -12.54 14.36 -16.76
N LYS A 81 -12.30 13.33 -15.95
CA LYS A 81 -13.26 12.22 -15.79
C LYS A 81 -13.34 11.71 -14.37
N LEU A 82 -14.51 11.16 -14.06
CA LEU A 82 -14.73 10.43 -12.81
C LEU A 82 -13.89 9.15 -12.81
N VAL A 83 -13.13 8.94 -11.75
CA VAL A 83 -12.22 7.80 -11.60
C VAL A 83 -12.85 6.70 -10.75
N ALA A 84 -13.55 7.08 -9.68
CA ALA A 84 -14.22 6.14 -8.80
C ALA A 84 -15.39 6.81 -8.07
N LEU A 85 -16.38 6.00 -7.72
CA LEU A 85 -17.45 6.30 -6.77
C LEU A 85 -17.52 5.13 -5.80
N GLY A 86 -17.78 5.38 -4.52
CA GLY A 86 -17.96 4.28 -3.60
C GLY A 86 -18.70 4.66 -2.34
N ILE A 87 -19.11 3.62 -1.62
CA ILE A 87 -19.77 3.72 -0.33
C ILE A 87 -19.13 2.70 0.62
N GLU A 88 -18.66 3.19 1.75
CA GLU A 88 -18.21 2.37 2.88
C GLU A 88 -19.30 2.38 3.96
N SER A 89 -19.59 1.20 4.50
CA SER A 89 -20.48 0.97 5.63
C SER A 89 -19.73 0.20 6.71
N GLY A 90 -19.58 0.83 7.87
CA GLY A 90 -19.06 0.23 9.08
C GLY A 90 -20.17 -0.46 9.86
N PHE A 91 -19.88 -1.62 10.43
CA PHE A 91 -20.79 -2.31 11.34
C PHE A 91 -20.00 -2.98 12.46
N THR A 92 -20.64 -3.21 13.60
CA THR A 92 -19.99 -3.90 14.72
C THR A 92 -20.29 -5.39 14.64
N ALA A 93 -19.23 -6.20 14.56
CA ALA A 93 -19.30 -7.65 14.68
C ALA A 93 -18.22 -8.12 15.65
N PHE A 94 -18.52 -9.09 16.51
CA PHE A 94 -17.58 -9.60 17.53
C PHE A 94 -16.96 -8.49 18.41
N GLY A 95 -17.72 -7.45 18.71
CA GLY A 95 -17.27 -6.30 19.51
C GLY A 95 -16.24 -5.40 18.82
N LYS A 96 -16.05 -5.53 17.49
CA LYS A 96 -15.12 -4.71 16.71
C LYS A 96 -15.78 -4.13 15.45
N ARG A 97 -15.31 -2.95 15.03
CA ARG A 97 -15.71 -2.35 13.75
C ARG A 97 -15.17 -3.17 12.58
N SER A 98 -16.12 -3.66 11.79
CA SER A 98 -15.98 -4.32 10.50
C SER A 98 -16.48 -3.37 9.40
N THR A 99 -16.09 -3.60 8.16
CA THR A 99 -16.46 -2.71 7.04
C THR A 99 -16.95 -3.49 5.83
N PHE A 100 -17.85 -2.87 5.09
CA PHE A 100 -18.30 -3.27 3.78
C PHE A 100 -18.13 -2.07 2.85
N ASP A 101 -17.44 -2.25 1.73
CA ASP A 101 -17.07 -1.18 0.81
C ASP A 101 -17.45 -1.60 -0.61
N LEU A 102 -18.27 -0.80 -1.27
CA LEU A 102 -18.66 -0.98 -2.65
C LEU A 102 -18.10 0.20 -3.45
N THR A 103 -17.27 -0.09 -4.45
CA THR A 103 -16.68 0.92 -5.33
C THR A 103 -17.04 0.63 -6.79
N TYR A 104 -17.46 1.62 -7.56
CA TYR A 104 -17.57 1.57 -9.01
C TYR A 104 -16.49 2.44 -9.65
N ASN A 105 -15.85 1.92 -10.70
CA ASN A 105 -14.86 2.59 -11.53
C ASN A 105 -15.43 2.77 -12.94
N PRO A 106 -16.02 3.94 -13.26
CA PRO A 106 -16.66 4.16 -14.56
C PRO A 106 -15.72 4.01 -15.76
N PRO A 107 -14.45 4.51 -15.75
CA PRO A 107 -13.54 4.38 -16.88
C PRO A 107 -13.21 2.94 -17.26
N LYS A 108 -13.21 2.03 -16.28
CA LYS A 108 -12.98 0.59 -16.49
C LYS A 108 -14.27 -0.21 -16.62
N ASP A 109 -15.41 0.44 -16.39
CA ASP A 109 -16.71 -0.19 -16.23
C ASP A 109 -16.65 -1.40 -15.28
N SER A 110 -16.07 -1.21 -14.10
CA SER A 110 -15.89 -2.27 -13.12
C SER A 110 -16.35 -1.88 -11.73
N ALA A 111 -16.90 -2.82 -10.97
CA ALA A 111 -17.25 -2.64 -9.56
C ALA A 111 -16.42 -3.57 -8.67
N THR A 112 -16.07 -3.11 -7.48
CA THR A 112 -15.42 -3.90 -6.44
C THR A 112 -16.30 -3.89 -5.21
N LEU A 113 -16.55 -5.09 -4.67
CA LEU A 113 -17.17 -5.28 -3.37
C LEU A 113 -16.13 -5.84 -2.40
N LYS A 114 -15.96 -5.20 -1.26
CA LYS A 114 -14.99 -5.60 -0.25
C LYS A 114 -15.66 -5.69 1.12
N ALA A 115 -15.61 -6.86 1.72
CA ALA A 115 -16.07 -7.07 3.09
C ALA A 115 -14.86 -7.38 3.97
N ALA A 116 -14.69 -6.68 5.09
CA ALA A 116 -13.62 -6.90 6.05
C ALA A 116 -14.19 -7.08 7.46
N VAL A 117 -14.11 -8.30 7.99
CA VAL A 117 -14.62 -8.67 9.32
C VAL A 117 -13.47 -8.90 10.28
N ARG A 118 -13.60 -8.40 11.51
CA ARG A 118 -12.60 -8.59 12.56
C ARG A 118 -13.17 -9.36 13.74
N GLN A 119 -12.42 -10.36 14.21
CA GLN A 119 -12.70 -11.09 15.45
C GLN A 119 -11.42 -11.18 16.26
N GLY A 120 -11.34 -10.47 17.38
CA GLY A 120 -10.13 -10.42 18.21
C GLY A 120 -8.90 -9.96 17.42
N LYS A 121 -7.91 -10.84 17.24
CA LYS A 121 -6.65 -10.59 16.52
C LYS A 121 -6.69 -11.04 15.04
N LEU A 122 -7.82 -11.55 14.58
CA LEU A 122 -8.06 -12.01 13.22
C LEU A 122 -8.82 -10.95 12.42
N LYS A 123 -8.41 -10.75 11.16
CA LYS A 123 -9.12 -9.99 10.15
C LYS A 123 -9.29 -10.88 8.91
N LEU A 124 -10.53 -11.07 8.49
CA LEU A 124 -10.90 -11.72 7.23
C LEU A 124 -11.33 -10.64 6.25
N THR A 125 -10.85 -10.69 5.01
CA THR A 125 -11.23 -9.76 3.95
C THR A 125 -11.61 -10.55 2.70
N GLY A 126 -12.83 -10.37 2.21
CA GLY A 126 -13.25 -10.83 0.88
C GLY A 126 -13.29 -9.64 -0.07
N ILE A 127 -12.82 -9.82 -1.30
CA ILE A 127 -12.83 -8.83 -2.37
C ILE A 127 -13.41 -9.51 -3.61
N PHE A 128 -14.45 -8.92 -4.19
CA PHE A 128 -15.10 -9.39 -5.41
C PHE A 128 -15.08 -8.25 -6.43
N SER A 129 -14.44 -8.47 -7.56
CA SER A 129 -14.37 -7.50 -8.65
C SER A 129 -15.17 -8.00 -9.83
N PHE A 130 -16.00 -7.13 -10.39
CA PHE A 130 -16.88 -7.37 -11.51
C PHE A 130 -16.47 -6.43 -12.64
N ASP A 131 -16.12 -6.95 -13.81
CA ASP A 131 -15.73 -6.16 -14.98
C ASP A 131 -16.87 -6.13 -16.02
N SER A 132 -16.92 -5.08 -16.84
CA SER A 132 -17.88 -4.94 -17.97
C SER A 132 -19.36 -4.98 -17.54
N LEU A 133 -19.72 -4.23 -16.50
CA LEU A 133 -21.08 -4.18 -15.95
C LEU A 133 -22.14 -3.78 -16.99
N LYS A 134 -21.81 -2.92 -17.95
CA LYS A 134 -22.75 -2.44 -18.99
C LYS A 134 -23.05 -3.45 -20.09
N LYS A 135 -22.29 -4.54 -20.19
CA LYS A 135 -22.38 -5.51 -21.31
C LYS A 135 -23.02 -6.85 -20.91
N ASP A 136 -23.82 -6.89 -19.85
CA ASP A 136 -24.47 -8.12 -19.32
C ASP A 136 -23.50 -9.29 -19.06
N THR A 137 -22.21 -9.00 -18.94
CA THR A 137 -21.14 -9.99 -18.80
C THR A 137 -20.58 -10.01 -17.38
N VAL A 138 -21.48 -9.97 -16.38
CA VAL A 138 -21.16 -10.24 -14.96
C VAL A 138 -20.44 -11.60 -14.78
N LYS A 139 -20.48 -12.46 -15.81
CA LYS A 139 -19.70 -13.70 -15.91
C LYS A 139 -18.19 -13.50 -15.72
N ASN A 140 -17.63 -12.36 -16.12
CA ASN A 140 -16.21 -12.04 -15.89
C ASN A 140 -16.03 -11.34 -14.54
N HIS A 141 -16.08 -12.12 -13.46
CA HIS A 141 -15.73 -11.65 -12.13
C HIS A 141 -14.42 -12.29 -11.65
N SER A 142 -13.74 -11.62 -10.73
CA SER A 142 -12.60 -12.16 -10.01
C SER A 142 -12.81 -11.98 -8.53
N GLU A 143 -12.53 -13.03 -7.78
CA GLU A 143 -12.62 -13.03 -6.33
C GLU A 143 -11.23 -13.16 -5.71
N ARG A 144 -11.04 -12.49 -4.58
CA ARG A 144 -9.83 -12.59 -3.79
C ARG A 144 -10.19 -12.62 -2.31
N TYR A 145 -9.64 -13.59 -1.60
CA TYR A 145 -9.87 -13.79 -0.19
C TYR A 145 -8.56 -13.59 0.55
N GLU A 146 -8.58 -12.83 1.63
CA GLU A 146 -7.41 -12.53 2.45
C GLU A 146 -7.70 -12.79 3.93
N VAL A 147 -6.72 -13.38 4.60
CA VAL A 147 -6.72 -13.59 6.05
C VAL A 147 -5.50 -12.88 6.61
N ASP A 148 -5.67 -12.06 7.64
CA ASP A 148 -4.59 -11.48 8.42
C ASP A 148 -4.85 -11.78 9.90
N ALA A 149 -4.02 -12.63 10.50
CA ALA A 149 -4.19 -13.12 11.86
C ALA A 149 -2.93 -12.83 12.67
N LYS A 150 -3.08 -12.15 13.81
CA LYS A 150 -2.01 -12.04 14.80
C LYS A 150 -2.14 -13.18 15.82
N ILE A 151 -1.36 -14.25 15.60
CA ILE A 151 -1.41 -15.49 16.39
C ILE A 151 -0.92 -15.21 17.82
N SER A 152 0.20 -14.50 17.95
CA SER A 152 0.82 -14.18 19.24
C SER A 152 1.37 -12.74 19.24
N GLY A 153 2.04 -12.32 20.32
CA GLY A 153 2.70 -11.01 20.35
C GLY A 153 3.78 -10.86 19.28
N SER A 154 4.41 -11.97 18.91
CA SER A 154 5.53 -12.05 17.98
C SER A 154 5.16 -12.66 16.62
N GLU A 155 4.03 -13.36 16.48
CA GLU A 155 3.68 -14.09 15.25
C GLU A 155 2.43 -13.54 14.56
N SER A 156 2.48 -13.48 13.24
CA SER A 156 1.34 -13.15 12.38
C SER A 156 1.31 -14.03 11.15
N LEU A 157 0.12 -14.45 10.75
CA LEU A 157 -0.16 -15.22 9.54
C LEU A 157 -0.94 -14.34 8.57
N LYS A 158 -0.51 -14.29 7.31
CA LYS A 158 -1.25 -13.70 6.20
C LYS A 158 -1.50 -14.75 5.14
N MET A 159 -2.73 -14.89 4.69
CA MET A 159 -3.08 -15.75 3.57
C MET A 159 -3.82 -14.92 2.53
N SER A 160 -3.59 -15.20 1.26
CA SER A 160 -4.37 -14.64 0.17
C SER A 160 -4.62 -15.68 -0.89
N PHE A 161 -5.83 -15.74 -1.42
CA PHE A 161 -6.21 -16.59 -2.54
C PHE A 161 -6.87 -15.74 -3.61
N ASP A 162 -6.47 -15.92 -4.87
CA ASP A 162 -7.03 -15.27 -6.05
C ASP A 162 -7.79 -16.33 -6.86
N GLY A 163 -9.12 -16.22 -6.93
CA GLY A 163 -9.98 -17.24 -7.53
C GLY A 163 -9.82 -17.35 -9.05
N LYS A 164 -9.49 -16.25 -9.73
CA LYS A 164 -9.31 -16.23 -11.20
C LYS A 164 -8.05 -16.97 -11.63
N SER A 165 -6.94 -16.66 -10.99
CA SER A 165 -5.65 -17.33 -11.24
C SER A 165 -5.50 -18.67 -10.49
N ARG A 166 -6.39 -18.93 -9.53
CA ARG A 166 -6.27 -20.01 -8.53
C ARG A 166 -4.95 -19.96 -7.76
N ALA A 167 -4.33 -18.78 -7.70
CA ALA A 167 -3.07 -18.59 -6.99
C ALA A 167 -3.33 -18.40 -5.50
N ALA A 168 -2.56 -19.08 -4.66
CA ALA A 168 -2.58 -18.93 -3.22
C ALA A 168 -1.22 -18.44 -2.73
N LYS A 169 -1.23 -17.58 -1.72
CA LYS A 169 -0.04 -17.15 -1.01
C LYS A 169 -0.29 -17.24 0.49
N VAL A 170 0.64 -17.85 1.21
CA VAL A 170 0.63 -17.95 2.67
C VAL A 170 1.93 -17.35 3.17
N LYS A 171 1.87 -16.47 4.17
CA LYS A 171 3.02 -15.85 4.81
C LYS A 171 2.90 -15.96 6.32
N LEU A 172 3.84 -16.65 6.94
CA LEU A 172 4.05 -16.62 8.38
C LEU A 172 5.18 -15.64 8.68
N SER A 173 4.95 -14.73 9.62
CA SER A 173 5.95 -13.78 10.11
C SER A 173 6.11 -13.98 11.61
N ARG A 174 7.34 -14.20 12.06
CA ARG A 174 7.69 -14.35 13.48
C ARG A 174 8.79 -13.37 13.85
N LYS A 175 8.56 -12.56 14.88
CA LYS A 175 9.61 -11.82 15.58
C LYS A 175 10.35 -12.81 16.48
N LEU A 176 11.65 -12.96 16.26
CA LEU A 176 12.50 -13.79 17.10
C LEU A 176 12.95 -13.00 18.34
N ASP A 177 13.30 -11.73 18.13
CA ASP A 177 13.64 -10.76 19.16
C ASP A 177 13.39 -9.32 18.64
N PRO A 178 13.70 -8.24 19.38
CA PRO A 178 13.46 -6.87 18.92
C PRO A 178 14.19 -6.48 17.63
N LYS A 179 15.29 -7.16 17.27
CA LYS A 179 16.09 -6.90 16.07
C LYS A 179 15.86 -7.93 14.97
N ASN A 180 15.48 -9.16 15.30
CA ASN A 180 15.39 -10.27 14.35
C ASN A 180 13.95 -10.66 14.04
N LYS A 181 13.65 -10.84 12.75
CA LYS A 181 12.36 -11.30 12.23
C LYS A 181 12.57 -12.36 11.16
N LEU A 182 11.82 -13.44 11.24
CA LEU A 182 11.75 -14.48 10.22
C LEU A 182 10.40 -14.39 9.49
N ASP A 183 10.45 -14.35 8.16
CA ASP A 183 9.29 -14.46 7.29
C ASP A 183 9.41 -15.75 6.47
N ALA A 184 8.38 -16.57 6.48
CA ALA A 184 8.24 -17.74 5.62
C ALA A 184 7.02 -17.55 4.71
N GLU A 185 7.23 -17.62 3.40
CA GLU A 185 6.17 -17.47 2.40
C GLU A 185 6.09 -18.73 1.53
N TYR A 186 4.87 -19.22 1.31
CA TYR A 186 4.55 -20.21 0.31
C TYR A 186 3.68 -19.57 -0.75
N HIS A 187 4.02 -19.78 -2.01
CA HIS A 187 3.30 -19.29 -3.18
C HIS A 187 2.91 -20.50 -4.02
N HIS A 188 1.63 -20.67 -4.26
CA HIS A 188 1.07 -21.57 -5.25
C HIS A 188 0.51 -20.72 -6.38
N ILE A 189 1.05 -20.86 -7.59
CA ILE A 189 0.56 -20.12 -8.77
C ILE A 189 -0.19 -21.09 -9.69
N SER A 190 0.36 -22.29 -9.86
CA SER A 190 -0.27 -23.38 -10.63
C SER A 190 0.25 -24.74 -10.17
N ALA A 191 -0.27 -25.84 -10.73
CA ALA A 191 0.17 -27.19 -10.40
C ALA A 191 1.70 -27.40 -10.53
N GLY A 192 2.31 -26.80 -11.55
CA GLY A 192 3.76 -26.86 -11.80
C GLY A 192 4.56 -25.66 -11.27
N SER A 193 3.91 -24.64 -10.73
CA SER A 193 4.57 -23.42 -10.25
C SER A 193 4.27 -23.17 -8.78
N LYS A 194 5.23 -23.56 -7.95
CA LYS A 194 5.22 -23.38 -6.49
C LYS A 194 6.54 -22.75 -6.07
N ALA A 195 6.50 -21.83 -5.11
CA ALA A 195 7.70 -21.24 -4.56
C ALA A 195 7.61 -21.14 -3.04
N VAL A 196 8.65 -21.59 -2.36
CA VAL A 196 8.87 -21.32 -0.94
C VAL A 196 9.92 -20.22 -0.85
N VAL A 197 9.63 -19.19 -0.07
CA VAL A 197 10.54 -18.08 0.21
C VAL A 197 10.73 -17.95 1.71
N LEU A 198 11.96 -18.13 2.19
CA LEU A 198 12.33 -17.81 3.57
C LEU A 198 13.06 -16.47 3.57
N THR A 199 12.83 -15.61 4.55
CA THR A 199 13.53 -14.33 4.68
C THR A 199 13.81 -14.03 6.14
N LEU A 200 15.09 -13.97 6.49
CA LEU A 200 15.57 -13.45 7.75
C LEU A 200 15.82 -11.96 7.62
N LYS A 201 15.32 -11.16 8.57
CA LYS A 201 15.58 -9.73 8.66
C LYS A 201 16.22 -9.42 10.01
N HIS A 202 17.32 -8.67 9.98
CA HIS A 202 18.05 -8.20 11.14
C HIS A 202 18.13 -6.68 11.12
N ALA A 203 17.46 -6.01 12.06
CA ALA A 203 17.58 -4.58 12.29
C ALA A 203 18.81 -4.32 13.17
N TYR A 204 19.92 -3.93 12.56
CA TYR A 204 21.16 -3.60 13.27
C TYR A 204 20.92 -2.43 14.23
N ASN A 205 20.24 -1.39 13.73
CA ASN A 205 19.71 -0.26 14.49
C ASN A 205 18.44 0.30 13.79
N LYS A 206 17.94 1.47 14.21
CA LYS A 206 16.73 2.09 13.63
C LYS A 206 16.88 2.47 12.16
N ALA A 207 18.10 2.76 11.71
CA ALA A 207 18.41 3.18 10.35
C ALA A 207 18.78 2.01 9.43
N HIS A 208 19.47 0.99 9.96
CA HIS A 208 20.07 -0.09 9.17
C HIS A 208 19.34 -1.41 9.37
N THR A 209 18.88 -2.00 8.28
CA THR A 209 18.24 -3.32 8.27
C THR A 209 18.87 -4.20 7.21
N PHE A 210 19.36 -5.37 7.61
CA PHE A 210 19.82 -6.42 6.73
C PHE A 210 18.71 -7.45 6.51
N SER A 211 18.54 -7.94 5.28
CA SER A 211 17.63 -9.02 4.94
C SER A 211 18.32 -10.07 4.08
N LEU A 212 18.17 -11.34 4.45
CA LEU A 212 18.63 -12.50 3.69
C LEU A 212 17.43 -13.36 3.32
N GLY A 213 17.16 -13.49 2.03
CA GLY A 213 16.05 -14.23 1.46
C GLY A 213 16.51 -15.44 0.63
N PHE A 214 15.82 -16.56 0.79
CA PHE A 214 16.02 -17.79 0.01
C PHE A 214 14.73 -18.11 -0.72
N ASN A 215 14.75 -18.09 -2.05
CA ASN A 215 13.62 -18.50 -2.89
C ASN A 215 13.93 -19.86 -3.54
N TYR A 216 13.35 -20.92 -2.99
CA TYR A 216 13.58 -22.29 -3.43
C TYR A 216 12.98 -22.58 -4.81
N GLY A 217 11.83 -22.00 -5.13
CA GLY A 217 11.21 -22.19 -6.45
C GLY A 217 12.02 -21.56 -7.58
N GLY A 218 12.62 -20.40 -7.31
CA GLY A 218 13.52 -19.72 -8.24
C GLY A 218 15.00 -20.09 -8.09
N LYS A 219 15.34 -21.00 -7.17
CA LYS A 219 16.72 -21.40 -6.79
C LYS A 219 17.68 -20.22 -6.63
N LYS A 220 17.20 -19.14 -5.99
CA LYS A 220 17.94 -17.88 -5.86
C LYS A 220 17.94 -17.35 -4.43
N CYS A 221 19.08 -16.83 -4.03
CA CYS A 221 19.27 -16.04 -2.83
C CYS A 221 19.10 -14.56 -3.15
N LYS A 222 18.61 -13.80 -2.17
CA LYS A 222 18.56 -12.34 -2.19
C LYS A 222 19.16 -11.83 -0.91
N VAL A 223 20.15 -10.95 -1.01
CA VAL A 223 20.68 -10.20 0.12
C VAL A 223 20.31 -8.74 -0.09
N GLU A 224 19.79 -8.10 0.95
CA GLU A 224 19.36 -6.71 0.92
C GLU A 224 19.86 -5.98 2.17
N TRP A 225 20.41 -4.79 1.99
CA TRP A 225 20.77 -3.88 3.06
C TRP A 225 20.03 -2.57 2.84
N ASP A 226 19.09 -2.28 3.72
CA ASP A 226 18.37 -1.02 3.78
C ASP A 226 19.03 -0.09 4.78
N CYS A 227 19.15 1.17 4.41
CA CYS A 227 19.69 2.22 5.24
C CYS A 227 18.82 3.46 5.14
N LYS A 228 18.35 3.97 6.29
CA LYS A 228 17.57 5.20 6.42
C LYS A 228 18.42 6.24 7.13
N THR A 229 19.31 6.90 6.40
CA THR A 229 20.07 8.04 6.93
C THR A 229 19.34 9.35 6.69
N GLU A 230 19.79 10.40 7.36
CA GLU A 230 19.32 11.78 7.15
C GLU A 230 19.58 12.25 5.70
N ASN A 231 20.61 11.73 5.06
CA ASN A 231 20.99 12.05 3.67
C ASN A 231 20.19 11.25 2.61
N GLY A 232 18.99 10.78 2.98
CA GLY A 232 18.07 10.03 2.15
C GLY A 232 18.28 8.51 2.22
N PRO A 233 17.19 7.71 2.16
CA PRO A 233 17.30 6.27 2.29
C PRO A 233 17.95 5.64 1.07
N TRP A 234 18.79 4.62 1.30
CA TRP A 234 19.35 3.79 0.25
C TRP A 234 19.19 2.30 0.56
N THR A 235 19.13 1.51 -0.50
CA THR A 235 19.02 0.06 -0.45
C THR A 235 20.08 -0.52 -1.38
N VAL A 236 20.90 -1.43 -0.85
CA VAL A 236 21.77 -2.29 -1.66
C VAL A 236 21.12 -3.66 -1.72
N THR A 237 21.01 -4.24 -2.91
CA THR A 237 20.46 -5.57 -3.12
C THR A 237 21.40 -6.37 -4.02
N THR A 238 21.66 -7.62 -3.68
CA THR A 238 22.25 -8.59 -4.60
C THR A 238 21.36 -9.82 -4.70
N ASN A 239 21.18 -10.33 -5.91
CA ASN A 239 20.50 -11.60 -6.16
C ASN A 239 21.47 -12.56 -6.84
N PHE A 240 21.54 -13.79 -6.36
CA PHE A 240 22.45 -14.79 -6.90
C PHE A 240 21.83 -16.19 -6.84
N PRO A 241 22.14 -17.10 -7.77
CA PRO A 241 21.73 -18.50 -7.69
C PRO A 241 22.24 -19.19 -6.42
N PHE A 242 21.54 -20.24 -5.95
CA PHE A 242 21.96 -21.01 -4.76
C PHE A 242 23.35 -21.63 -4.87
N ASN A 243 23.77 -21.97 -6.09
CA ASN A 243 25.06 -22.59 -6.40
C ASN A 243 26.13 -21.57 -6.82
N ALA A 244 25.89 -20.27 -6.58
CA ALA A 244 26.77 -19.20 -7.02
C ALA A 244 27.13 -18.27 -5.86
N SER A 245 28.26 -17.58 -5.98
CA SER A 245 28.71 -16.60 -4.99
C SER A 245 27.84 -15.33 -5.05
N PRO A 246 27.65 -14.61 -3.94
CA PRO A 246 27.05 -13.27 -3.96
C PRO A 246 27.77 -12.29 -4.91
N LEU A 247 29.07 -12.51 -5.15
CA LEU A 247 29.89 -11.70 -6.06
C LEU A 247 29.57 -11.95 -7.55
N SER A 248 28.99 -13.11 -7.86
CA SER A 248 28.49 -13.44 -9.21
C SER A 248 27.03 -13.02 -9.42
N GLY A 249 26.42 -12.35 -8.44
CA GLY A 249 25.05 -11.87 -8.49
C GLY A 249 24.91 -10.45 -9.04
N ASP A 250 23.70 -10.09 -9.43
CA ASP A 250 23.37 -8.74 -9.88
C ASP A 250 23.30 -7.80 -8.67
N LEU A 251 24.31 -6.94 -8.53
CA LEU A 251 24.32 -5.88 -7.52
C LEU A 251 23.49 -4.68 -8.01
N SER A 252 22.51 -4.28 -7.21
CA SER A 252 21.70 -3.08 -7.42
C SER A 252 21.82 -2.16 -6.22
N ILE A 253 22.14 -0.89 -6.47
CA ILE A 253 22.17 0.16 -5.45
C ILE A 253 21.09 1.17 -5.81
N LYS A 254 20.13 1.37 -4.92
CA LYS A 254 19.05 2.33 -5.08
C LYS A 254 19.14 3.37 -3.99
N ARG A 255 19.24 4.65 -4.35
CA ARG A 255 19.21 5.77 -3.41
C ARG A 255 18.05 6.69 -3.74
N ARG A 256 17.34 7.14 -2.71
CA ARG A 256 16.34 8.20 -2.81
C ARG A 256 16.98 9.48 -2.28
N PHE A 257 16.93 10.53 -3.09
CA PHE A 257 17.28 11.88 -2.68
C PHE A 257 15.97 12.62 -2.40
N ASP A 258 15.84 13.14 -1.19
CA ASP A 258 14.76 14.04 -0.82
C ASP A 258 15.35 15.46 -0.82
N PHE A 259 14.66 16.40 -1.45
CA PHE A 259 15.04 17.81 -1.60
C PHE A 259 14.04 18.68 -0.86
#